data_AF-A0A0K0GG77-F1
#
_entry.id   AF-A0A0K0GG77-F1
#
_cell.length_a   1.000
_cell.length_b   1.000
_cell.length_c   1.000
_cell.angle_alpha   90.00
_cell.angle_beta   90.00
_cell.angle_gamma   90.00
#
_symmetry.space_group_name_H-M   'P 1'
#
loop_
_entity.id
_entity.type
_entity.pdbx_description
1 polymer ?
#
loop_
_entity_poly.entity_id
_entity_poly.type
_entity_poly.pdbx_seq_one_letter_code
_entity_poly.pdbx_strand_id
1 'polypeptide(L)' 'MYLGHAFILLGWTLYLHHAAALLAVALFVLYVTRFQIRPEERQLSVRFPGVYAEFCARVGRWL' A
#
# COMPACT_ATOMS: atom_id res chain seq x y z
N MET A 1 -0.99 3.93 -6.71
CA MET A 1 0.24 4.75 -6.49
C MET A 1 1.24 4.08 -5.55
N TYR A 2 0.81 3.59 -4.38
CA TYR A 2 1.72 2.97 -3.40
C TYR A 2 2.36 1.64 -3.86
N LEU A 3 1.62 0.82 -4.63
CA LEU A 3 2.16 -0.41 -5.23
C LEU A 3 3.36 -0.13 -6.16
N GLY A 4 3.29 0.94 -6.97
CA GLY A 4 4.41 1.36 -7.82
C GLY A 4 5.65 1.74 -7.02
N HIS A 5 5.48 2.45 -5.89
CA HIS A 5 6.59 2.76 -4.98
C HIS A 5 7.18 1.49 -4.36
N ALA A 6 6.35 0.52 -3.98
CA ALA A 6 6.81 -0.76 -3.47
C ALA A 6 7.63 -1.53 -4.52
N PHE A 7 7.23 -1.51 -5.81
CA PHE A 7 8.01 -2.11 -6.90
C PHE A 7 9.34 -1.40 -7.17
N ILE A 8 9.37 -0.06 -7.12
CA ILE A 8 10.62 0.71 -7.23
C ILE A 8 11.56 0.35 -6.07
N LEU A 9 11.03 0.30 -4.84
CA LEU A 9 11.80 -0.09 -3.66
C LEU A 9 12.32 -1.53 -3.80
N LEU A 10 11.47 -2.45 -4.28
CA LEU A 10 11.86 -3.84 -4.54
C LEU A 10 13.01 -3.90 -5.55
N GLY A 11 12.90 -3.20 -6.68
CA GLY A 11 13.96 -3.12 -7.69
C GLY A 11 15.27 -2.58 -7.11
N TRP A 12 15.18 -1.54 -6.27
CA TRP A 12 16.34 -0.99 -5.55
C TRP A 12 16.97 -2.01 -4.59
N THR A 13 16.15 -2.78 -3.86
CA THR A 13 16.67 -3.82 -2.94
C THR A 13 17.33 -5.00 -3.66
N LEU A 14 16.79 -5.38 -4.83
CA LEU A 14 17.41 -6.40 -5.68
C LEU A 14 18.74 -5.90 -6.26
N TYR A 15 18.82 -4.63 -6.66
CA TYR A 15 20.06 -4.01 -7.10
C TYR A 15 21.15 -4.06 -6.02
N LEU A 16 20.80 -3.78 -4.76
CA LEU A 16 21.72 -3.83 -3.61
C LEU A 16 22.21 -5.24 -3.22
N HIS A 17 21.61 -6.32 -3.74
CA HIS A 17 21.93 -7.71 -3.39
C HIS A 17 21.94 -8.00 -1.88
N HIS A 18 21.15 -7.24 -1.11
CA HIS A 18 21.16 -7.31 0.35
C HIS A 18 19.84 -7.86 0.88
N ALA A 19 19.86 -9.06 1.46
CA ALA A 19 18.66 -9.75 1.94
C ALA A 19 17.92 -8.95 3.03
N ALA A 20 18.63 -8.23 3.91
CA ALA A 20 17.98 -7.39 4.92
C ALA A 20 17.21 -6.19 4.30
N ALA A 21 17.54 -5.80 3.06
CA ALA A 21 16.81 -4.73 2.39
C ALA A 21 15.38 -5.16 2.02
N LEU A 22 15.13 -6.46 1.79
CA LEU A 22 13.76 -6.98 1.62
C LEU A 22 12.89 -6.71 2.87
N LEU A 23 13.49 -6.71 4.06
CA LEU A 23 12.80 -6.34 5.29
C LEU A 23 12.33 -4.88 5.25
N ALA A 24 13.11 -3.98 4.65
CA ALA A 24 12.73 -2.59 4.46
C ALA A 24 11.53 -2.45 3.51
N VAL A 25 11.44 -3.26 2.45
CA VAL A 25 10.25 -3.31 1.57
C VAL A 25 9.01 -3.76 2.34
N ALA A 26 9.12 -4.84 3.13
CA ALA A 26 8.02 -5.34 3.94
C ALA A 26 7.56 -4.30 4.99
N LEU A 27 8.50 -3.65 5.66
CA LEU A 27 8.24 -2.57 6.61
C LEU A 27 7.58 -1.37 5.92
N PHE A 28 8.03 -0.98 4.73
CA PHE A 28 7.44 0.11 3.96
C PHE A 28 5.98 -0.18 3.60
N VAL A 29 5.70 -1.40 3.09
CA VAL A 29 4.34 -1.85 2.76
C VAL A 29 3.44 -1.80 4.00
N LEU A 30 3.91 -2.34 5.14
CA LEU A 30 3.16 -2.31 6.41
C LEU A 30 2.90 -0.89 6.90
N TYR A 31 3.93 -0.04 6.85
CA TYR A 31 3.87 1.36 7.29
C TYR A 31 2.85 2.15 6.47
N VAL A 32 2.97 2.13 5.14
CA VAL A 32 2.05 2.84 4.23
C VAL A 32 0.63 2.28 4.36
N THR A 33 0.47 0.96 4.48
CA THR A 33 -0.85 0.34 4.72
C THR A 33 -1.52 0.92 5.96
N ARG A 34 -0.74 1.11 7.03
CA ARG A 34 -1.31 1.43 8.34
C ARG A 34 -1.47 2.92 8.58
N PHE A 35 -0.54 3.74 8.09
CA PHE A 35 -0.50 5.17 8.33
C PHE A 35 -1.01 6.01 7.16
N GLN A 36 -1.02 5.51 5.92
CA GLN A 36 -1.58 6.24 4.78
C GLN A 36 -2.88 5.63 4.29
N ILE A 37 -2.85 4.35 3.89
CA ILE A 37 -4.03 3.71 3.27
C ILE A 37 -5.20 3.72 4.25
N ARG A 38 -5.08 3.14 5.46
CA ARG A 38 -6.22 3.05 6.40
C ARG A 38 -6.85 4.40 6.78
N PRO A 39 -6.10 5.48 7.08
CA PRO A 39 -6.70 6.79 7.34
C PRO A 39 -7.43 7.36 6.12
N GLU A 40 -6.85 7.19 4.93
CA GLU A 40 -7.42 7.64 3.67
C GLU A 40 -8.74 6.89 3.35
N GLU A 41 -8.76 5.56 3.54
CA GLU A 41 -9.98 4.74 3.41
C GLU A 41 -11.09 5.18 4.38
N ARG A 42 -10.74 5.53 5.63
CA ARG A 42 -11.73 6.03 6.60
C ARG A 42 -12.33 7.36 6.14
N GLN A 43 -11.51 8.31 5.71
CA GLN A 43 -12.04 9.58 5.22
C GLN A 43 -12.89 9.41 3.97
N LEU A 44 -12.49 8.53 3.06
CA LEU A 44 -13.27 8.18 1.87
C LEU A 44 -14.61 7.52 2.22
N SER A 45 -14.64 6.61 3.19
CA SER A 45 -15.88 5.97 3.66
C SER A 45 -16.88 6.96 4.27
N VAL A 46 -16.37 8.00 4.94
CA VAL A 46 -17.20 9.07 5.52
C VAL A 46 -17.69 10.03 4.43
N ARG A 47 -16.85 10.33 3.43
CA ARG A 47 -17.17 11.28 2.36
C ARG A 47 -18.06 10.67 1.27
N PHE A 48 -17.96 9.37 1.03
CA PHE A 48 -18.73 8.63 0.03
C PHE A 48 -19.36 7.36 0.64
N PRO A 49 -20.36 7.53 1.53
CA PRO A 49 -21.04 6.40 2.16
C PRO A 49 -21.70 5.52 1.09
N GLY A 50 -21.60 4.19 1.24
CA GLY A 50 -22.17 3.20 0.31
C GLY A 50 -21.31 2.94 -0.93
N VAL A 51 -20.97 3.99 -1.69
CA VAL A 51 -20.19 3.88 -2.95
C VAL A 51 -18.78 3.35 -2.71
N TYR A 52 -18.14 3.79 -1.62
CA TYR A 52 -16.80 3.34 -1.29
C TYR A 52 -16.75 1.85 -0.89
N ALA A 53 -17.80 1.35 -0.22
CA ALA A 53 -17.88 -0.06 0.16
C ALA A 53 -18.02 -0.98 -1.06
N GLU A 54 -18.84 -0.60 -2.04
CA GLU A 54 -18.95 -1.30 -3.32
C GLU A 54 -17.65 -1.23 -4.14
N PHE A 55 -16.96 -0.10 -4.10
CA PHE A 55 -15.66 0.06 -4.75
C PHE A 55 -14.60 -0.88 -4.14
N CYS A 56 -14.52 -0.96 -2.81
CA CYS A 56 -13.62 -1.89 -2.11
C CYS A 56 -13.95 -3.37 -2.36
N ALA A 57 -15.20 -3.70 -2.69
CA ALA A 57 -15.58 -5.06 -3.06
C ALA A 57 -15.11 -5.46 -4.48
N ARG A 58 -14.90 -4.47 -5.36
CA ARG A 58 -14.46 -4.69 -6.75
C ARG A 58 -12.95 -4.58 -6.95
N VAL A 59 -12.26 -3.81 -6.11
CA VAL A 59 -10.83 -3.52 -6.26
C VAL A 59 -10.11 -3.82 -4.95
N GLY A 60 -9.15 -4.75 -4.98
CA GLY A 60 -8.34 -5.05 -3.82
C GLY A 60 -7.38 -3.91 -3.49
N ARG A 61 -7.00 -3.79 -2.20
CA ARG A 61 -6.12 -2.71 -1.73
C ARG A 61 -4.75 -2.66 -2.41
N TRP A 62 -4.29 -3.81 -2.90
CA TRP A 62 -2.97 -3.97 -3.52
C TRP A 62 -3.03 -4.53 -4.94
N LEU A 63 -4.14 -5.15 -5.35
CA LEU A 63 -4.37 -5.78 -6.65
C LEU A 63 -5.84 -5.67 -7.04
#